data_AF-A0ABD5Z983-F1
#
_entry.id   AF-A0ABD5Z983-F1
#
_cell.length_a   1.000
_cell.length_b   1.000
_cell.length_c   1.000
_cell.angle_alpha   90.00
_cell.angle_beta   90.00
_cell.angle_gamma   90.00
#
_symmetry.space_group_name_H-M   'P 1'
#
loop_
_entity.id
_entity.type
_entity.pdbx_description
1 polymer ?
#
loop_
_entity_poly.entity_id
_entity_poly.type
_entity_poly.pdbx_seq_one_letter_code
_entity_poly.pdbx_strand_id
1 'polypeptide(L)'
;MSDRHPRYPDVNRRIVERAFPRLREFVRTEGWEEATSDFEHRAPRLTSAHPDHPEAVTYAFKLAPETELNMLDGNVSVKIDVLGDSPAPDTLRRNASRFRTRGFDVETENGRETYEIVWDSWVVDPNDVAAEKTVRAVAERFVTLVKTGHEVLTE
;
A
#
# COMPACT_ATOMS: atom_id res chain seq x y z
N MET A 1 28.98 1.35 11.00
CA MET A 1 27.70 1.34 11.73
C MET A 1 26.64 0.90 10.74
N SER A 2 26.20 -0.36 10.78
CA SER A 2 25.14 -0.83 9.88
C SER A 2 23.86 -0.05 10.17
N ASP A 3 23.22 0.46 9.12
CA ASP A 3 21.89 1.06 9.24
C ASP A 3 21.00 0.06 9.98
N ARG A 4 20.47 0.48 11.13
CA ARG A 4 19.81 -0.41 12.10
C ARG A 4 18.48 -0.95 11.55
N HIS A 5 18.12 -0.54 10.33
CA HIS A 5 16.86 -0.82 9.67
C HIS A 5 17.04 -0.91 8.14
N PRO A 6 17.17 -2.12 7.55
CA PRO A 6 17.20 -2.29 6.10
C PRO A 6 15.98 -1.68 5.40
N ARG A 7 16.23 -0.99 4.28
CA ARG A 7 15.21 -0.24 3.50
C ARG A 7 14.83 -0.89 2.16
N TYR A 8 15.53 -1.95 1.77
CA TYR A 8 15.28 -2.77 0.58
C TYR A 8 14.92 -1.99 -0.71
N PRO A 9 15.67 -0.93 -1.10
CA PRO A 9 15.31 -0.08 -2.25
C PRO A 9 15.19 -0.86 -3.57
N ASP A 10 16.08 -1.83 -3.81
CA ASP A 10 16.03 -2.68 -5.01
C ASP A 10 14.79 -3.60 -5.02
N VAL A 11 14.36 -4.08 -3.85
CA VAL A 11 13.17 -4.92 -3.73
C VAL A 11 11.92 -4.07 -3.95
N ASN A 12 11.86 -2.88 -3.35
CA ASN A 12 10.79 -1.90 -3.53
C ASN A 12 10.62 -1.54 -5.02
N ARG A 13 11.72 -1.26 -5.72
CA ARG A 13 11.70 -0.99 -7.16
C ARG A 13 11.14 -2.18 -7.95
N ARG A 14 11.62 -3.40 -7.70
CA ARG A 14 11.10 -4.61 -8.38
C ARG A 14 9.61 -4.84 -8.14
N ILE A 15 9.10 -4.53 -6.95
CA ILE A 15 7.67 -4.61 -6.64
C ILE A 15 6.89 -3.60 -7.50
N VAL A 16 7.35 -2.34 -7.55
CA VAL A 16 6.68 -1.28 -8.31
C VAL A 16 6.74 -1.52 -9.82
N GLU A 17 7.90 -1.85 -10.37
CA GLU A 17 8.07 -2.17 -11.80
C GLU A 17 7.15 -3.31 -12.24
N ARG A 18 6.89 -4.28 -11.35
CA ARG A 18 5.95 -5.38 -11.59
C ARG A 18 4.48 -4.95 -11.46
N ALA A 19 4.15 -4.14 -10.46
CA ALA A 19 2.78 -3.73 -10.19
C ALA A 19 2.27 -2.68 -11.19
N PHE A 20 3.10 -1.67 -11.49
CA PHE A 20 2.71 -0.45 -12.18
C PHE A 20 2.08 -0.64 -13.56
N PRO A 21 2.55 -1.56 -14.44
CA PRO A 21 1.89 -1.81 -15.72
C PRO A 21 0.40 -2.14 -15.60
N ARG A 22 -0.01 -2.75 -14.48
CA ARG A 22 -1.41 -3.10 -14.18
C ARG A 22 -2.19 -1.98 -13.48
N LEU A 23 -1.51 -0.92 -13.06
CA LEU A 23 -2.06 0.21 -12.31
C LEU A 23 -2.15 1.49 -13.15
N ARG A 24 -1.36 1.60 -14.22
CA ARG A 24 -1.25 2.80 -15.07
C ARG A 24 -2.61 3.39 -15.49
N GLU A 25 -3.55 2.54 -15.89
CA GLU A 25 -4.89 2.97 -16.30
C GLU A 25 -5.73 3.57 -15.16
N PHE A 26 -5.49 3.13 -13.92
CA PHE A 26 -6.20 3.60 -12.73
C PHE A 26 -5.60 4.93 -12.25
N VAL A 27 -4.27 5.00 -12.11
CA VAL A 27 -3.60 6.16 -11.53
C VAL A 27 -3.38 7.32 -12.51
N ARG A 28 -3.56 7.10 -13.82
CA ARG A 28 -3.42 8.11 -14.89
C ARG A 28 -2.11 8.91 -14.89
N THR A 29 -1.00 8.28 -14.50
CA THR A 29 0.35 8.85 -14.60
C THR A 29 1.12 8.27 -15.80
N GLU A 30 2.17 8.96 -16.26
CA GLU A 30 2.96 8.47 -17.41
C GLU A 30 3.90 7.33 -17.03
N GLY A 31 4.43 7.35 -15.80
CA GLY A 31 5.38 6.38 -15.26
C GLY A 31 5.21 6.19 -13.75
N TRP A 32 5.88 5.18 -13.20
CA TRP A 32 5.85 4.93 -11.76
C TRP A 32 6.70 5.94 -11.00
N GLU A 33 7.71 6.52 -11.65
CA GLU A 33 8.60 7.54 -11.13
C GLU A 33 7.84 8.82 -10.73
N GLU A 34 6.78 9.13 -11.48
CA GLU A 34 5.89 10.26 -11.21
C GLU A 34 4.85 9.92 -10.12
N ALA A 35 4.39 8.66 -10.11
CA ALA A 35 3.30 8.23 -9.25
C ALA A 35 3.75 7.83 -7.84
N THR A 36 5.00 7.41 -7.69
CA THR A 36 5.52 6.85 -6.43
C THR A 36 6.51 7.78 -5.74
N SER A 37 6.40 7.87 -4.42
CA SER A 37 7.41 8.51 -3.59
C SER A 37 8.74 7.77 -3.67
N ASP A 38 9.82 8.44 -3.27
CA ASP A 38 11.17 7.86 -3.23
C ASP A 38 11.23 6.51 -2.48
N PHE A 39 11.88 5.53 -3.11
CA PHE A 39 12.14 4.19 -2.59
C PHE A 39 13.15 4.12 -1.45
N GLU A 40 13.86 5.22 -1.16
CA GLU A 40 14.69 5.38 0.02
C GLU A 40 13.88 5.39 1.34
N HIS A 41 12.54 5.50 1.24
CA HIS A 41 11.62 5.32 2.35
C HIS A 41 11.20 3.85 2.47
N ARG A 42 10.99 3.40 3.72
CA ARG A 42 10.56 2.01 4.02
C ARG A 42 9.17 1.66 3.47
N ALA A 43 8.40 2.67 3.09
CA ALA A 43 7.07 2.50 2.55
C ALA A 43 6.89 3.43 1.35
N PRO A 44 7.23 2.95 0.13
CA PRO A 44 6.90 3.67 -1.09
C PRO A 44 5.40 3.94 -1.14
N ARG A 45 5.03 5.18 -1.46
CA ARG A 45 3.64 5.64 -1.57
C ARG A 45 3.31 5.93 -3.02
N LEU A 46 2.25 5.33 -3.52
CA LEU A 46 1.64 5.64 -4.80
C LEU A 46 0.51 6.66 -4.60
N THR A 47 0.55 7.75 -5.35
CA THR A 47 -0.53 8.74 -5.43
C THR A 47 -1.17 8.65 -6.80
N SER A 48 -2.50 8.80 -6.84
CA SER A 48 -3.26 8.79 -8.09
C SER A 48 -3.36 10.20 -8.68
N ALA A 49 -3.22 10.33 -9.99
CA ALA A 49 -3.53 11.55 -10.76
C ALA A 49 -4.92 11.49 -11.42
N HIS A 50 -5.74 10.50 -11.08
CA HIS A 50 -7.11 10.40 -11.60
C HIS A 50 -7.99 11.54 -11.04
N PRO A 51 -8.71 12.31 -11.88
CA PRO A 51 -9.42 13.53 -11.44
C PRO A 51 -10.53 13.25 -10.41
N ASP A 52 -11.17 12.09 -10.50
CA ASP A 52 -12.22 11.69 -9.56
C ASP A 52 -11.66 11.00 -8.29
N HIS A 53 -10.35 10.79 -8.21
CA HIS A 53 -9.74 10.15 -7.05
C HIS A 53 -9.29 11.20 -6.02
N PRO A 54 -9.61 11.04 -4.72
CA PRO A 54 -9.22 12.04 -3.71
C PRO A 54 -7.69 12.18 -3.61
N GLU A 55 -7.19 13.41 -3.68
CA GLU A 55 -5.75 13.71 -3.56
C GLU A 55 -5.17 13.31 -2.20
N ALA A 56 -6.01 13.33 -1.16
CA ALA A 56 -5.65 12.93 0.20
C ALA A 56 -5.33 11.43 0.35
N VAL A 57 -5.71 10.59 -0.61
CA VAL A 57 -5.56 9.14 -0.53
C VAL A 57 -4.26 8.69 -1.20
N THR A 58 -3.45 7.94 -0.46
CA THR A 58 -2.23 7.30 -0.95
C THR A 58 -2.24 5.81 -0.67
N TYR A 59 -1.60 5.03 -1.55
CA TYR A 59 -1.43 3.59 -1.39
C TYR A 59 0.02 3.30 -1.05
N ALA A 60 0.29 2.46 -0.05
CA ALA A 60 1.66 2.10 0.30
C ALA A 60 1.83 0.60 0.46
N PHE A 61 3.07 0.13 0.33
CA PHE A 61 3.49 -1.15 0.85
C PHE A 61 4.74 -0.95 1.69
N LYS A 62 4.93 -1.77 2.73
CA LYS A 62 6.07 -1.68 3.65
C LYS A 62 6.75 -3.03 3.77
N LEU A 63 8.08 -3.01 3.72
CA LEU A 63 8.94 -4.14 4.08
C LEU A 63 9.72 -3.76 5.34
N ALA A 64 9.52 -4.47 6.44
CA ALA A 64 10.20 -4.23 7.70
C ALA A 64 10.90 -5.50 8.22
N PRO A 65 12.07 -5.40 8.86
CA PRO A 65 12.60 -6.48 9.66
C PRO A 65 11.79 -6.63 10.97
N GLU A 66 11.69 -7.86 11.50
CA GLU A 66 10.91 -8.26 12.69
C GLU A 66 11.12 -7.40 13.96
N THR A 67 12.19 -6.60 14.03
CA THR A 67 12.58 -5.87 15.25
C THR A 67 11.90 -4.52 15.44
N GLU A 68 11.07 -4.07 14.50
CA GLU A 68 10.23 -2.88 14.69
C GLU A 68 8.89 -3.23 15.35
N LEU A 69 8.96 -3.40 16.67
CA LEU A 69 7.83 -3.58 17.58
C LEU A 69 6.74 -2.50 17.34
N ASN A 70 5.48 -2.97 17.29
CA ASN A 70 4.20 -2.26 17.13
C ASN A 70 3.56 -2.27 15.73
N MET A 71 4.12 -2.98 14.75
CA MET A 71 3.32 -3.37 13.57
C MET A 71 2.50 -4.59 13.97
N LEU A 72 1.21 -4.39 14.18
CA LEU A 72 0.26 -5.48 14.37
C LEU A 72 0.43 -6.44 13.18
N ASP A 73 0.85 -7.68 13.47
CA ASP A 73 0.62 -8.88 12.67
C ASP A 73 1.48 -9.19 11.42
N GLY A 74 2.51 -8.40 11.07
CA GLY A 74 3.37 -8.77 9.93
C GLY A 74 4.63 -7.92 9.71
N ASN A 75 5.59 -8.49 8.99
CA ASN A 75 6.82 -7.81 8.57
C ASN A 75 6.75 -7.30 7.12
N VAL A 76 5.64 -7.59 6.43
CA VAL A 76 5.25 -7.06 5.14
C VAL A 76 3.81 -6.57 5.24
N SER A 77 3.51 -5.41 4.66
CA SER A 77 2.13 -4.91 4.58
C SER A 77 1.85 -4.12 3.30
N VAL A 78 0.57 -4.04 2.94
CA VAL A 78 0.03 -3.10 1.95
C VAL A 78 -1.12 -2.32 2.60
N LYS A 79 -1.28 -1.04 2.26
CA LYS A 79 -2.23 -0.16 2.94
C LYS A 79 -2.71 1.03 2.15
N ILE A 80 -3.91 1.51 2.49
CA ILE A 80 -4.48 2.79 2.06
C ILE A 80 -4.34 3.76 3.23
N ASP A 81 -3.59 4.84 2.99
CA ASP A 81 -3.44 5.94 3.92
C ASP A 81 -4.26 7.13 3.44
N VAL A 82 -5.01 7.75 4.35
CA VAL A 82 -5.65 9.05 4.13
C VAL A 82 -4.86 10.10 4.88
N LEU A 83 -4.49 11.18 4.18
CA LEU A 83 -3.70 12.30 4.69
C LEU A 83 -4.58 13.54 4.83
N GLY A 84 -4.50 14.20 5.98
CA GLY A 84 -5.27 15.42 6.24
C GLY A 84 -6.77 15.16 6.42
N ASP A 85 -7.57 16.20 6.23
CA ASP A 85 -9.02 16.14 6.36
C ASP A 85 -9.64 15.72 5.02
N SER A 86 -10.34 14.59 5.01
CA SER A 86 -10.92 13.99 3.80
C SER A 86 -12.13 13.14 4.16
N PRO A 87 -13.18 13.10 3.32
CA PRO A 87 -14.30 12.17 3.49
C PRO A 87 -13.95 10.73 3.07
N ALA A 88 -12.74 10.49 2.55
CA ALA A 88 -12.31 9.18 2.07
C ALA A 88 -12.40 8.05 3.10
N PRO A 89 -12.05 8.22 4.39
CA PRO A 89 -12.14 7.17 5.39
C PRO A 89 -13.56 6.61 5.49
N ASP A 90 -14.57 7.47 5.53
CA ASP A 90 -15.97 7.05 5.60
C ASP A 90 -16.41 6.31 4.35
N THR A 91 -15.99 6.76 3.16
CA THR A 91 -16.28 6.06 1.90
C THR A 91 -15.66 4.66 1.89
N LEU A 92 -14.41 4.52 2.35
CA LEU A 92 -13.71 3.23 2.46
C LEU A 92 -14.43 2.31 3.46
N ARG A 93 -14.82 2.82 4.63
CA ARG A 93 -15.55 2.07 5.67
C ARG A 93 -16.93 1.63 5.23
N ARG A 94 -17.72 2.50 4.58
CA ARG A 94 -19.03 2.14 4.01
C ARG A 94 -18.94 1.00 2.99
N ASN A 95 -17.80 0.91 2.30
CA ASN A 95 -17.52 -0.14 1.32
C ASN A 95 -16.64 -1.28 1.87
N ALA A 96 -16.52 -1.42 3.21
CA ALA A 96 -15.60 -2.37 3.83
C ALA A 96 -15.81 -3.83 3.37
N SER A 97 -17.03 -4.23 3.01
CA SER A 97 -17.31 -5.56 2.48
C SER A 97 -16.51 -5.88 1.22
N ARG A 98 -16.33 -4.92 0.30
CA ARG A 98 -15.57 -5.11 -0.94
C ARG A 98 -14.09 -5.39 -0.69
N PHE A 99 -13.53 -4.76 0.35
CA PHE A 99 -12.16 -4.97 0.81
C PHE A 99 -12.01 -6.30 1.55
N ARG A 100 -12.92 -6.59 2.49
CA ARG A 100 -12.91 -7.83 3.28
C ARG A 100 -13.09 -9.08 2.43
N THR A 101 -13.94 -9.05 1.41
CA THR A 101 -14.06 -10.17 0.44
C THR A 101 -12.75 -10.44 -0.31
N ARG A 102 -11.90 -9.42 -0.45
CA ARG A 102 -10.56 -9.55 -1.04
C ARG A 102 -9.47 -9.76 0.02
N GLY A 103 -9.84 -10.05 1.27
CA GLY A 103 -8.93 -10.39 2.37
C GLY A 103 -8.22 -9.19 3.02
N PHE A 104 -8.70 -7.97 2.81
CA PHE A 104 -8.17 -6.79 3.51
C PHE A 104 -8.95 -6.51 4.78
N ASP A 105 -8.25 -6.04 5.80
CA ASP A 105 -8.84 -5.42 6.97
C ASP A 105 -9.20 -3.96 6.67
N VAL A 106 -10.22 -3.47 7.37
CA VAL A 106 -10.70 -2.11 7.26
C VAL A 106 -10.94 -1.58 8.66
N GLU A 107 -10.41 -0.39 8.92
CA GLU A 107 -10.53 0.30 10.19
C GLU A 107 -12.00 0.50 10.57
N THR A 108 -12.25 0.50 11.87
CA THR A 108 -13.61 0.66 12.42
C THR A 108 -14.08 2.11 12.35
N GLU A 109 -15.39 2.34 12.44
CA GLU A 109 -15.99 3.71 12.43
C GLU A 109 -15.50 4.61 13.56
N ASN A 110 -15.08 4.06 14.70
CA ASN A 110 -14.50 4.82 15.82
C ASN A 110 -12.96 4.74 15.84
N GLY A 111 -12.36 4.28 14.74
CA GLY A 111 -10.93 4.04 14.61
C GLY A 111 -10.16 5.25 14.12
N ARG A 112 -9.10 5.00 13.34
CA ARG A 112 -8.24 6.04 12.78
C ARG A 112 -8.95 6.77 11.64
N GLU A 113 -8.88 8.10 11.64
CA GLU A 113 -9.32 8.96 10.52
C GLU A 113 -8.23 9.21 9.48
N THR A 114 -6.97 8.91 9.83
CA THR A 114 -5.81 9.08 8.94
C THR A 114 -4.90 7.86 9.05
N TYR A 115 -4.23 7.54 7.95
CA TYR A 115 -3.33 6.39 7.81
C TYR A 115 -3.97 5.01 8.10
N GLU A 116 -3.57 3.98 7.37
CA GLU A 116 -3.92 2.58 7.63
C GLU A 116 -5.44 2.37 7.78
N ILE A 117 -6.21 2.97 6.87
CA ILE A 117 -7.68 2.82 6.86
C ILE A 117 -8.07 1.45 6.31
N VAL A 118 -7.34 0.98 5.32
CA VAL A 118 -7.46 -0.37 4.75
C VAL A 118 -6.06 -0.96 4.72
N TRP A 119 -5.90 -2.20 5.17
CA TRP A 119 -4.60 -2.85 5.14
C TRP A 119 -4.70 -4.36 4.99
N ASP A 120 -3.56 -4.96 4.65
CA ASP A 120 -3.29 -6.37 4.90
C ASP A 120 -1.81 -6.50 5.26
N SER A 121 -1.49 -7.44 6.15
CA SER A 121 -0.15 -7.68 6.67
C SER A 121 0.09 -9.15 6.87
N TRP A 122 1.31 -9.59 6.56
CA TRP A 122 1.70 -10.98 6.75
C TRP A 122 3.19 -11.09 7.10
N VAL A 123 3.56 -12.28 7.56
CA VAL A 123 4.95 -12.60 7.90
C VAL A 123 5.60 -13.32 6.73
N VAL A 124 6.80 -12.87 6.38
CA VAL A 124 7.74 -13.52 5.46
C VAL A 124 9.02 -13.80 6.23
N ASP A 125 9.68 -14.92 5.97
CA ASP A 125 11.03 -15.15 6.51
C ASP A 125 11.94 -13.95 6.14
N PRO A 126 12.66 -13.32 7.08
CA PRO A 126 13.55 -12.21 6.77
C PRO A 126 14.56 -12.49 5.65
N ASN A 127 14.96 -13.76 5.48
CA ASN A 127 15.86 -14.19 4.39
C ASN A 127 15.16 -14.27 3.03
N ASP A 128 13.83 -14.35 3.02
CA ASP A 128 12.99 -14.43 1.82
C ASP A 128 12.45 -13.07 1.37
N VAL A 129 12.75 -11.96 2.05
CA VAL A 129 12.21 -10.63 1.70
C VAL A 129 12.52 -10.24 0.25
N ALA A 130 13.75 -10.51 -0.21
CA ALA A 130 14.18 -10.25 -1.58
C ALA A 130 13.82 -11.37 -2.58
N ALA A 131 13.28 -12.49 -2.10
CA ALA A 131 12.95 -13.64 -2.93
C ALA A 131 11.83 -13.29 -3.92
N GLU A 132 11.91 -13.87 -5.11
CA GLU A 132 10.98 -13.59 -6.20
C GLU A 132 9.52 -13.92 -5.83
N LYS A 133 9.30 -14.94 -5.00
CA LYS A 133 7.97 -15.29 -4.46
C LYS A 133 7.38 -14.15 -3.64
N THR A 134 8.20 -13.47 -2.84
CA THR A 134 7.80 -12.35 -1.98
C THR A 134 7.52 -11.11 -2.81
N VAL A 135 8.43 -10.75 -3.72
CA VAL A 135 8.24 -9.62 -4.65
C VAL A 135 6.94 -9.77 -5.43
N ARG A 136 6.68 -10.96 -5.98
CA ARG A 136 5.43 -11.24 -6.70
C ARG A 136 4.21 -11.10 -5.80
N ALA A 137 4.23 -11.70 -4.61
CA ALA A 137 3.10 -11.65 -3.68
C ALA A 137 2.77 -10.21 -3.27
N VAL A 138 3.77 -9.40 -2.91
CA VAL A 138 3.57 -7.98 -2.56
C VAL A 138 3.01 -7.20 -3.74
N ALA A 139 3.57 -7.37 -4.95
CA ALA A 139 3.10 -6.67 -6.14
C ALA A 139 1.65 -7.03 -6.49
N GLU A 140 1.28 -8.31 -6.43
CA GLU A 140 -0.09 -8.77 -6.69
C GLU A 140 -1.08 -8.23 -5.64
N ARG A 141 -0.68 -8.23 -4.38
CA ARG A 141 -1.49 -7.72 -3.28
C ARG A 141 -1.70 -6.22 -3.39
N PHE A 142 -0.62 -5.49 -3.67
CA PHE A 142 -0.65 -4.05 -3.88
C PHE A 142 -1.53 -3.67 -5.06
N VAL A 143 -1.45 -4.41 -6.18
CA VAL A 143 -2.34 -4.18 -7.33
C VAL A 143 -3.81 -4.35 -6.94
N THR A 144 -4.12 -5.40 -6.19
CA THR A 144 -5.50 -5.68 -5.74
C THR A 144 -6.02 -4.56 -4.85
N LEU A 145 -5.18 -4.06 -3.94
CA LEU A 145 -5.52 -2.96 -3.05
C LEU A 145 -5.82 -1.68 -3.83
N VAL A 146 -4.91 -1.27 -4.73
CA VAL A 146 -5.03 -0.03 -5.50
C VAL A 146 -6.29 -0.06 -6.37
N LYS A 147 -6.52 -1.16 -7.10
CA LYS A 147 -7.72 -1.30 -7.94
C LYS A 147 -9.00 -1.22 -7.14
N THR A 148 -9.07 -1.93 -6.01
CA THR A 148 -10.27 -1.91 -5.15
C THR A 148 -10.50 -0.53 -4.54
N GLY A 149 -9.43 0.16 -4.12
CA GLY A 149 -9.51 1.52 -3.62
C GLY A 149 -10.03 2.48 -4.68
N HIS A 150 -9.52 2.39 -5.91
CA HIS A 150 -10.00 3.17 -7.04
C HIS A 150 -11.48 2.92 -7.34
N GLU A 151 -11.88 1.66 -7.48
CA GLU A 151 -13.29 1.28 -7.68
C GLU A 151 -14.20 1.90 -6.61
N VAL A 152 -13.77 1.93 -5.35
CA VAL A 152 -14.57 2.49 -4.24
C VAL A 152 -14.59 4.02 -4.22
N LEU A 153 -13.50 4.68 -4.62
CA LEU A 153 -13.31 6.12 -4.44
C LEU A 153 -13.71 6.95 -5.65
N THR A 154 -13.85 6.34 -6.84
CA THR A 154 -14.23 7.04 -8.08
C THR A 154 -15.62 6.65 -8.58
N GLU A 155 -16.40 5.89 -7.80
CA GLU A 155 -17.80 5.53 -8.08
C GLU A 155 -18.79 6.62 -7.65
#